data_AF-A0A7W2UTV8-F1
#
_entry.id   AF-A0A7W2UTV8-F1
#
_cell.length_a   1.000
_cell.length_b   1.000
_cell.length_c   1.000
_cell.angle_alpha   90.00
_cell.angle_beta   90.00
_cell.angle_gamma   90.00
#
_symmetry.space_group_name_H-M   'P 1'
#
loop_
_entity.id
_entity.type
_entity.pdbx_description
1 polymer ?
#
loop_
_entity_poly.entity_id
_entity_poly.type
_entity_poly.pdbx_seq_one_letter_code
_entity_poly.pdbx_strand_id
1 'polypeptide(L)'
;MGELVPGGNQALPDGALTIRVPGPFDLSALITGEDGKVAGDGDFVFFNQPTAPGARLDGDTVTLRPRALRPGAARVTLVISPADPGTPLGRFPAPVLSVLDERGSPLARFAPPRPSQETVLLLAEIYRRGGGWKVRALGQGYADGLAGVARDFGVDVADDGAAAPARPASARPASGAPVPPASAPPVPASPASASGAPAPVPPMPRVPPTLVAPAPASAAPAPAGGTSPPAGGASWQALDVVNAARARAGAAAVALDGRLTAAAEAHARAMAAHGALALESPDGTSLFHRIAAHGYRPLTIAEHIVSGPRTPREFVDYCLEGAERRGPFHDPAVVHLGIGRAEGPTTGDVYWTAVWARPFTPDGLLRLASEVIALTNAERAAARLAPLAPDPRLTAAAQAHSDDMVARDFYSHTGPEGHQPWDRARAAGATHRGIGENIACGQRSPEEVVRGWMNSPGHRANILKPDFTHIGVGHATGSRAGTYWTQVFGAV
;
A
#
# COMPACT_ATOMS: atom_id res chain seq x y z
N MET A 1 -22.02 -15.91 20.43
CA MET A 1 -21.50 -15.99 19.05
C MET A 1 -22.65 -16.39 18.13
N GLY A 2 -23.10 -15.49 17.25
CA GLY A 2 -24.12 -15.83 16.25
C GLY A 2 -23.50 -16.61 15.11
N GLU A 3 -23.95 -17.84 14.85
CA GLU A 3 -23.57 -18.56 13.64
C GLU A 3 -24.47 -18.08 12.49
N LEU A 4 -23.86 -17.52 11.46
CA LEU A 4 -24.56 -17.04 10.27
C LEU A 4 -24.68 -18.19 9.25
N VAL A 5 -25.82 -18.24 8.59
CA VAL A 5 -26.05 -19.04 7.38
C VAL A 5 -25.91 -18.12 6.15
N PRO A 6 -25.70 -18.65 4.93
CA PRO A 6 -25.70 -17.83 3.72
C PRO A 6 -26.96 -16.95 3.63
N GLY A 7 -26.79 -15.65 3.37
CA GLY A 7 -27.85 -14.64 3.39
C GLY A 7 -28.25 -14.12 4.79
N GLY A 8 -27.84 -14.83 5.85
CA GLY A 8 -28.04 -14.42 7.25
C GLY A 8 -27.34 -13.10 7.55
N ASN A 9 -27.93 -12.29 8.43
CA ASN A 9 -27.36 -11.00 8.82
C ASN A 9 -27.48 -10.73 10.32
N GLN A 10 -26.56 -9.93 10.84
CA GLN A 10 -26.50 -9.57 12.25
C GLN A 10 -26.12 -8.08 12.40
N ALA A 11 -26.69 -7.42 13.40
CA ALA A 11 -26.31 -6.06 13.75
C ALA A 11 -24.90 -6.04 14.38
N LEU A 12 -24.11 -5.04 14.04
CA LEU A 12 -22.77 -4.83 14.56
C LEU A 12 -22.76 -3.60 15.48
N PRO A 13 -21.87 -3.58 16.48
CA PRO A 13 -21.63 -2.38 17.27
C PRO A 13 -20.96 -1.29 16.41
N ASP A 14 -21.03 -0.05 16.90
CA ASP A 14 -20.42 1.11 16.25
C ASP A 14 -18.89 1.20 16.39
N GLY A 15 -18.30 0.36 17.26
CA GLY A 15 -16.86 0.30 17.52
C GLY A 15 -16.06 -0.39 16.42
N ALA A 16 -14.75 -0.46 16.58
CA ALA A 16 -13.86 -1.25 15.76
C ALA A 16 -14.24 -2.74 15.79
N LEU A 17 -14.03 -3.38 14.65
CA LEU A 17 -14.32 -4.79 14.41
C LEU A 17 -13.04 -5.47 13.98
N THR A 18 -12.81 -6.67 14.48
CA THR A 18 -11.72 -7.53 14.01
C THR A 18 -12.34 -8.68 13.23
N ILE A 19 -12.05 -8.77 11.95
CA ILE A 19 -12.56 -9.82 11.07
C ILE A 19 -11.41 -10.74 10.69
N ARG A 20 -11.52 -12.02 11.01
CA ARG A 20 -10.45 -12.99 10.79
C ARG A 20 -10.91 -14.13 9.90
N VAL A 21 -10.06 -14.49 8.94
CA VAL A 21 -10.27 -15.62 8.02
C VAL A 21 -8.99 -16.44 7.93
N PRO A 22 -8.74 -17.35 8.89
CA PRO A 22 -7.50 -18.13 8.90
C PRO A 22 -7.49 -19.16 7.77
N GLY A 23 -6.30 -19.40 7.22
CA GLY A 23 -6.06 -20.42 6.22
C GLY A 23 -5.11 -19.96 5.12
N PRO A 24 -4.91 -20.77 4.08
CA PRO A 24 -4.06 -20.46 2.93
C PRO A 24 -4.77 -19.52 1.93
N PHE A 25 -5.39 -18.45 2.45
CA PHE A 25 -6.19 -17.51 1.68
C PHE A 25 -5.60 -16.11 1.78
N ASP A 26 -5.64 -15.39 0.67
CA ASP A 26 -5.46 -13.95 0.64
C ASP A 26 -6.81 -13.29 0.92
N LEU A 27 -6.90 -12.60 2.06
CA LEU A 27 -8.05 -11.82 2.45
C LEU A 27 -7.95 -10.41 1.87
N SER A 28 -9.04 -9.94 1.26
CA SER A 28 -9.17 -8.58 0.74
C SER A 28 -10.50 -7.97 1.18
N ALA A 29 -10.57 -6.64 1.23
CA ALA A 29 -11.78 -5.88 1.56
C ALA A 29 -11.99 -4.72 0.57
N LEU A 30 -13.18 -4.65 -0.03
CA LEU A 30 -13.57 -3.58 -0.96
C LEU A 30 -14.53 -2.61 -0.26
N ILE A 31 -14.17 -1.34 -0.17
CA ILE A 31 -14.99 -0.32 0.50
C ILE A 31 -15.77 0.47 -0.56
N THR A 32 -17.07 0.22 -0.69
CA THR A 32 -17.90 0.82 -1.76
C THR A 32 -18.90 1.86 -1.25
N GLY A 33 -19.29 2.75 -2.16
CA GLY A 33 -20.43 3.66 -1.99
C GLY A 33 -21.78 2.95 -2.11
N GLU A 34 -22.87 3.73 -2.12
CA GLU A 34 -24.24 3.22 -2.31
C GLU A 34 -24.46 2.65 -3.73
N ASP A 35 -23.69 3.12 -4.70
CA ASP A 35 -23.62 2.62 -6.07
C ASP A 35 -22.94 1.24 -6.19
N GLY A 36 -22.35 0.74 -5.11
CA GLY A 36 -21.63 -0.53 -5.09
C GLY A 36 -20.26 -0.46 -5.76
N LYS A 37 -19.72 0.75 -6.00
CA LYS A 37 -18.40 0.96 -6.58
C LYS A 37 -17.42 1.55 -5.57
N VAL A 38 -16.14 1.25 -5.74
CA VAL A 38 -15.05 1.95 -5.05
C VAL A 38 -14.94 3.37 -5.60
N ALA A 39 -14.48 4.33 -4.79
CA ALA A 39 -14.22 5.69 -5.29
C ALA A 39 -12.88 5.76 -6.06
N GLY A 40 -12.01 4.77 -5.87
CA GLY A 40 -10.74 4.58 -6.56
C GLY A 40 -9.96 3.43 -5.90
N ASP A 41 -8.72 3.20 -6.35
CA ASP A 41 -7.90 2.09 -5.86
C ASP A 41 -7.69 2.15 -4.34
N GLY A 42 -7.64 3.36 -3.77
CA GLY A 42 -7.51 3.63 -2.32
C GLY A 42 -8.56 2.95 -1.40
N ASP A 43 -9.64 2.45 -1.96
CA ASP A 43 -10.73 1.77 -1.24
C ASP A 43 -10.66 0.23 -1.31
N PHE A 44 -9.66 -0.31 -1.99
CA PHE A 44 -9.43 -1.74 -2.08
C PHE A 44 -8.28 -2.14 -1.15
N VAL A 45 -8.61 -2.81 -0.04
CA VAL A 45 -7.63 -3.34 0.92
C VAL A 45 -7.26 -4.77 0.52
N PHE A 46 -5.98 -5.02 0.30
CA PHE A 46 -5.44 -6.36 -0.03
C PHE A 46 -3.96 -6.41 0.37
N PHE A 47 -3.28 -7.53 0.18
CA PHE A 47 -1.89 -7.68 0.66
C PHE A 47 -0.90 -6.60 0.13
N ASN A 48 -1.13 -6.06 -1.08
CA ASN A 48 -0.30 -4.99 -1.66
C ASN A 48 -0.85 -3.58 -1.36
N GLN A 49 -2.00 -3.48 -0.73
CA GLN A 49 -2.56 -2.24 -0.19
C GLN A 49 -3.22 -2.60 1.16
N PRO A 50 -2.42 -2.86 2.20
CA PRO A 50 -2.94 -3.38 3.45
C PRO A 50 -3.72 -2.33 4.24
N THR A 51 -3.83 -1.09 3.76
CA THR A 51 -4.50 0.00 4.47
C THR A 51 -5.39 0.81 3.56
N ALA A 52 -6.57 1.14 4.05
CA ALA A 52 -7.46 2.18 3.53
C ALA A 52 -8.04 2.98 4.72
N PRO A 53 -8.59 4.19 4.51
CA PRO A 53 -9.26 4.92 5.58
C PRO A 53 -10.29 4.04 6.32
N GLY A 54 -10.03 3.78 7.60
CA GLY A 54 -10.89 2.96 8.45
C GLY A 54 -10.78 1.45 8.26
N ALA A 55 -9.87 0.94 7.44
CA ALA A 55 -9.66 -0.50 7.28
C ALA A 55 -8.17 -0.85 7.16
N ARG A 56 -7.73 -1.90 7.85
CA ARG A 56 -6.36 -2.41 7.76
C ARG A 56 -6.36 -3.93 7.70
N LEU A 57 -5.61 -4.50 6.76
CA LEU A 57 -5.29 -5.91 6.65
C LEU A 57 -3.93 -6.19 7.32
N ASP A 58 -3.89 -7.26 8.09
CA ASP A 58 -2.69 -7.80 8.72
C ASP A 58 -2.76 -9.34 8.67
N GLY A 59 -2.05 -9.93 7.72
CA GLY A 59 -2.11 -11.36 7.44
C GLY A 59 -3.54 -11.83 7.11
N ASP A 60 -4.12 -12.64 8.01
CA ASP A 60 -5.46 -13.23 7.89
C ASP A 60 -6.58 -12.37 8.49
N THR A 61 -6.25 -11.16 8.95
CA THR A 61 -7.12 -10.33 9.78
C THR A 61 -7.33 -8.95 9.19
N VAL A 62 -8.59 -8.54 9.03
CA VAL A 62 -8.99 -7.16 8.71
C VAL A 62 -9.52 -6.47 9.96
N THR A 63 -8.86 -5.41 10.40
CA THR A 63 -9.39 -4.46 11.38
C THR A 63 -10.21 -3.39 10.67
N LEU A 64 -11.49 -3.27 11.01
CA LEU A 64 -12.41 -2.30 10.43
C LEU A 64 -12.90 -1.31 11.50
N ARG A 65 -12.77 -0.01 11.24
CA ARG A 65 -13.32 1.07 12.05
C ARG A 65 -14.38 1.82 11.23
N PRO A 66 -15.67 1.47 11.39
CA PRO A 66 -16.72 2.02 10.53
C PRO A 66 -16.83 3.56 10.55
N ARG A 67 -16.46 4.20 11.67
CA ARG A 67 -16.46 5.68 11.80
C ARG A 67 -15.28 6.37 11.13
N ALA A 68 -14.20 5.64 10.87
CA ALA A 68 -12.99 6.16 10.21
C ALA A 68 -12.97 5.89 8.70
N LEU A 69 -13.99 5.19 8.17
CA LEU A 69 -14.21 5.03 6.75
C LEU A 69 -14.36 6.39 6.05
N ARG A 70 -14.01 6.45 4.77
CA ARG A 70 -14.15 7.68 3.99
C ARG A 70 -15.61 8.16 3.97
N PRO A 71 -15.85 9.48 3.83
CA PRO A 71 -17.19 10.00 3.54
C PRO A 71 -17.80 9.32 2.31
N GLY A 72 -19.07 8.89 2.41
CA GLY A 72 -19.77 8.19 1.33
C GLY A 72 -19.60 6.66 1.31
N ALA A 73 -18.71 6.08 2.13
CA ALA A 73 -18.63 4.63 2.27
C ALA A 73 -19.93 4.07 2.88
N ALA A 74 -20.53 3.09 2.19
CA ALA A 74 -21.79 2.46 2.58
C ALA A 74 -21.66 0.96 2.84
N ARG A 75 -20.64 0.31 2.27
CA ARG A 75 -20.42 -1.13 2.34
C ARG A 75 -18.94 -1.49 2.32
N VAL A 76 -18.59 -2.59 2.99
CA VAL A 76 -17.28 -3.24 2.97
C VAL A 76 -17.49 -4.70 2.62
N THR A 77 -17.03 -5.13 1.45
CA THR A 77 -17.16 -6.51 0.97
C THR A 77 -15.88 -7.27 1.21
N LEU A 78 -15.95 -8.39 1.92
CA LEU A 78 -14.82 -9.25 2.24
C LEU A 78 -14.71 -10.38 1.22
N VAL A 79 -13.53 -10.49 0.63
CA VAL A 79 -13.21 -11.38 -0.48
C VAL A 79 -12.01 -12.21 -0.10
N ILE A 80 -12.05 -13.50 -0.44
CA ILE A 80 -10.85 -14.34 -0.40
C ILE A 80 -10.49 -14.88 -1.77
N SER A 81 -9.20 -15.01 -1.98
CA SER A 81 -8.59 -15.78 -3.06
C SER A 81 -7.55 -16.73 -2.47
N PRO A 82 -7.13 -17.78 -3.18
CA PRO A 82 -5.99 -18.58 -2.75
C PRO A 82 -4.69 -17.80 -2.97
N ALA A 83 -3.70 -18.06 -2.11
CA ALA A 83 -2.37 -17.46 -2.20
C ALA A 83 -1.66 -17.78 -3.53
N ASP A 84 -1.95 -18.94 -4.12
CA ASP A 84 -1.45 -19.34 -5.44
C ASP A 84 -2.51 -19.02 -6.53
N PRO A 85 -2.25 -18.05 -7.42
CA PRO A 85 -3.20 -17.64 -8.46
C PRO A 85 -3.63 -18.80 -9.36
N GLY A 86 -4.91 -18.83 -9.74
CA GLY A 86 -5.47 -19.86 -10.63
C GLY A 86 -5.74 -21.20 -9.93
N THR A 87 -5.41 -21.35 -8.66
CA THR A 87 -5.77 -22.53 -7.87
C THR A 87 -7.26 -22.47 -7.50
N PRO A 88 -8.06 -23.52 -7.72
CA PRO A 88 -9.44 -23.55 -7.24
C PRO A 88 -9.50 -23.57 -5.71
N LEU A 89 -10.39 -22.78 -5.11
CA LEU A 89 -10.56 -22.72 -3.66
C LEU A 89 -11.00 -24.06 -3.06
N GLY A 90 -11.64 -24.94 -3.85
CA GLY A 90 -12.03 -26.28 -3.43
C GLY A 90 -10.85 -27.22 -3.07
N ARG A 91 -9.60 -26.83 -3.35
CA ARG A 91 -8.39 -27.58 -2.94
C ARG A 91 -7.96 -27.29 -1.50
N PHE A 92 -8.54 -26.27 -0.86
CA PHE A 92 -8.17 -25.83 0.49
C PHE A 92 -9.25 -26.21 1.51
N PRO A 93 -8.94 -26.13 2.83
CA PRO A 93 -9.96 -26.25 3.87
C PRO A 93 -11.11 -25.26 3.65
N ALA A 94 -12.31 -25.53 4.17
CA ALA A 94 -13.39 -24.54 4.06
C ALA A 94 -13.00 -23.27 4.85
N PRO A 95 -13.10 -22.07 4.26
CA PRO A 95 -12.77 -20.84 4.96
C PRO A 95 -13.75 -20.63 6.12
N VAL A 96 -13.28 -20.01 7.19
CA VAL A 96 -14.14 -19.65 8.32
C VAL A 96 -13.93 -18.19 8.62
N LEU A 97 -14.97 -17.39 8.48
CA LEU A 97 -14.97 -15.99 8.86
C LEU A 97 -15.43 -15.86 10.31
N SER A 98 -14.70 -15.08 11.10
CA SER A 98 -15.07 -14.68 12.46
C SER A 98 -15.02 -13.16 12.60
N VAL A 99 -16.10 -12.57 13.10
CA VAL A 99 -16.20 -11.14 13.41
C VAL A 99 -16.19 -10.99 14.92
N LEU A 100 -15.25 -10.21 15.42
CA LEU A 100 -15.02 -9.93 16.83
C LEU A 100 -15.24 -8.43 17.08
N ASP A 101 -15.71 -8.07 18.27
CA ASP A 101 -15.77 -6.67 18.71
C ASP A 101 -14.39 -6.13 19.13
N GLU A 102 -14.34 -4.86 19.55
CA GLU A 102 -13.12 -4.20 20.02
C GLU A 102 -12.43 -4.91 21.19
N ARG A 103 -13.17 -5.72 21.96
CA ARG A 103 -12.67 -6.46 23.13
C ARG A 103 -12.29 -7.89 22.77
N GLY A 104 -12.40 -8.29 21.50
CA GLY A 104 -12.16 -9.65 21.04
C GLY A 104 -13.33 -10.61 21.31
N SER A 105 -14.52 -10.12 21.65
CA SER A 105 -15.69 -10.96 21.87
C SER A 105 -16.32 -11.37 20.53
N PRO A 106 -16.68 -12.64 20.32
CA PRO A 106 -17.20 -13.11 19.04
C PRO A 106 -18.64 -12.64 18.79
N LEU A 107 -18.80 -11.79 17.78
CA LEU A 107 -20.09 -11.25 17.32
C LEU A 107 -20.76 -12.23 16.36
N ALA A 108 -20.07 -12.59 15.29
CA ALA A 108 -20.56 -13.43 14.21
C ALA A 108 -19.51 -14.45 13.75
N ARG A 109 -19.96 -15.62 13.34
CA ARG A 109 -19.12 -16.63 12.68
C ARG A 109 -19.83 -17.15 11.44
N PHE A 110 -19.12 -17.32 10.34
CA PHE A 110 -19.66 -17.84 9.10
C PHE A 110 -18.71 -18.85 8.47
N ALA A 111 -19.22 -20.02 8.11
CA ALA A 111 -18.53 -21.00 7.30
C ALA A 111 -19.37 -21.21 6.01
N PRO A 112 -18.94 -20.68 4.85
CA PRO A 112 -19.65 -20.89 3.60
C PRO A 112 -19.62 -22.36 3.18
N PRO A 113 -20.56 -22.78 2.32
CA PRO A 113 -20.44 -24.03 1.59
C PRO A 113 -19.09 -24.14 0.89
N ARG A 114 -18.57 -25.37 0.76
CA ARG A 114 -17.27 -25.57 0.11
C ARG A 114 -17.32 -25.05 -1.34
N PRO A 115 -16.42 -24.13 -1.72
CA PRO A 115 -16.28 -23.71 -3.10
C PRO A 115 -15.78 -24.89 -3.95
N SER A 116 -16.14 -24.88 -5.23
CA SER A 116 -15.82 -25.93 -6.19
C SER A 116 -14.62 -25.52 -7.05
N GLN A 117 -14.86 -25.02 -8.26
CA GLN A 117 -13.84 -24.58 -9.22
C GLN A 117 -13.49 -23.10 -9.09
N GLU A 118 -14.22 -22.35 -8.25
CA GLU A 118 -14.05 -20.91 -8.14
C GLU A 118 -12.71 -20.54 -7.51
N THR A 119 -12.07 -19.50 -8.05
CA THR A 119 -10.77 -18.99 -7.59
C THR A 119 -10.93 -17.79 -6.67
N VAL A 120 -12.15 -17.28 -6.50
CA VAL A 120 -12.49 -16.17 -5.59
C VAL A 120 -13.82 -16.43 -4.92
N LEU A 121 -13.95 -16.01 -3.66
CA LEU A 121 -15.17 -16.15 -2.86
C LEU A 121 -15.47 -14.86 -2.10
N LEU A 122 -16.67 -14.31 -2.29
CA LEU A 122 -17.21 -13.24 -1.45
C LEU A 122 -17.77 -13.87 -0.17
N LEU A 123 -17.13 -13.61 0.96
CA LEU A 123 -17.49 -14.21 2.24
C LEU A 123 -18.65 -13.49 2.90
N ALA A 124 -18.54 -12.17 3.03
CA ALA A 124 -19.50 -11.37 3.74
C ALA A 124 -19.45 -9.90 3.27
N GLU A 125 -20.54 -9.18 3.49
CA GLU A 125 -20.58 -7.73 3.37
C GLU A 125 -20.93 -7.11 4.72
N ILE A 126 -20.22 -6.05 5.09
CA ILE A 126 -20.55 -5.18 6.21
C ILE A 126 -21.16 -3.92 5.61
N TYR A 127 -22.42 -3.62 5.92
CA TYR A 127 -23.18 -2.57 5.24
C TYR A 127 -23.96 -1.71 6.23
N ARG A 128 -24.19 -0.46 5.85
CA ARG A 128 -24.96 0.49 6.63
C ARG A 128 -26.46 0.32 6.36
N ARG A 129 -27.27 0.22 7.42
CA ARG A 129 -28.75 0.19 7.32
C ARG A 129 -29.37 0.72 8.59
N GLY A 130 -30.32 1.66 8.47
CA GLY A 130 -31.11 2.17 9.59
C GLY A 130 -30.28 2.89 10.65
N GLY A 131 -29.20 3.58 10.25
CA GLY A 131 -28.33 4.34 11.16
C GLY A 131 -27.15 3.55 11.75
N GLY A 132 -27.15 2.21 11.68
CA GLY A 132 -26.07 1.36 12.17
C GLY A 132 -25.46 0.45 11.10
N TRP A 133 -24.45 -0.32 11.51
CA TRP A 133 -23.76 -1.29 10.65
C TRP A 133 -24.27 -2.71 10.89
N LYS A 134 -24.30 -3.52 9.83
CA LYS A 134 -24.69 -4.92 9.87
C LYS A 134 -23.72 -5.76 9.06
N VAL A 135 -23.49 -7.00 9.47
CA VAL A 135 -22.82 -8.01 8.63
C VAL A 135 -23.88 -8.86 7.94
N ARG A 136 -23.66 -9.24 6.69
CA ARG A 136 -24.40 -10.28 5.97
C ARG A 136 -23.41 -11.31 5.42
N ALA A 137 -23.68 -12.57 5.69
CA ALA A 137 -22.94 -13.69 5.09
C ALA A 137 -23.37 -13.88 3.63
N LEU A 138 -22.41 -13.99 2.72
CA LEU A 138 -22.65 -14.19 1.29
C LEU A 138 -22.31 -15.63 0.90
N GLY A 139 -21.02 -15.99 0.93
CA GLY A 139 -20.55 -17.32 0.53
C GLY A 139 -20.69 -17.58 -0.97
N GLN A 140 -20.51 -16.56 -1.80
CA GLN A 140 -20.72 -16.63 -3.25
C GLN A 140 -19.39 -16.67 -3.99
N GLY A 141 -19.19 -17.70 -4.83
CA GLY A 141 -18.01 -17.82 -5.69
C GLY A 141 -18.06 -16.85 -6.87
N TYR A 142 -16.88 -16.41 -7.33
CA TYR A 142 -16.73 -15.52 -8.48
C TYR A 142 -15.99 -16.23 -9.61
N ALA A 143 -16.64 -16.32 -10.78
CA ALA A 143 -16.12 -17.06 -11.93
C ALA A 143 -14.92 -16.37 -12.60
N ASP A 144 -14.94 -15.03 -12.67
CA ASP A 144 -13.94 -14.22 -13.36
C ASP A 144 -12.71 -13.89 -12.49
N GLY A 145 -12.58 -14.56 -11.35
CA GLY A 145 -11.48 -14.39 -10.41
C GLY A 145 -11.37 -12.97 -9.84
N LEU A 146 -10.21 -12.64 -9.28
CA LEU A 146 -10.01 -11.37 -8.54
C LEU A 146 -10.03 -10.17 -9.49
N ALA A 147 -9.57 -10.34 -10.72
CA ALA A 147 -9.62 -9.30 -11.76
C ALA A 147 -11.07 -8.99 -12.19
N GLY A 148 -11.96 -9.99 -12.22
CA GLY A 148 -13.40 -9.76 -12.43
C GLY A 148 -14.03 -8.98 -11.28
N VAL A 149 -13.73 -9.37 -10.04
CA VAL A 149 -14.16 -8.63 -8.85
C VAL A 149 -13.67 -7.18 -8.87
N ALA A 150 -12.39 -6.96 -9.18
CA ALA A 150 -11.83 -5.61 -9.28
C ALA A 150 -12.62 -4.73 -10.26
N ARG A 151 -12.88 -5.23 -11.48
CA ARG A 151 -13.67 -4.50 -12.50
C ARG A 151 -15.12 -4.25 -12.07
N ASP A 152 -15.78 -5.28 -11.53
CA ASP A 152 -17.18 -5.17 -11.12
C ASP A 152 -17.38 -4.24 -9.93
N PHE A 153 -16.33 -4.04 -9.12
CA PHE A 153 -16.33 -3.09 -8.02
C PHE A 153 -15.71 -1.73 -8.41
N GLY A 154 -15.17 -1.56 -9.62
CA GLY A 154 -14.69 -0.28 -10.15
C GLY A 154 -13.23 0.07 -9.82
N VAL A 155 -12.40 -0.93 -9.51
CA VAL A 155 -10.95 -0.77 -9.32
C VAL A 155 -10.28 -0.70 -10.70
N ASP A 156 -9.37 0.27 -10.90
CA ASP A 156 -8.65 0.44 -12.15
C ASP A 156 -7.57 -0.65 -12.27
N VAL A 157 -7.87 -1.70 -13.01
CA VAL A 157 -6.87 -2.68 -13.43
C VAL A 157 -6.30 -2.18 -14.75
N ALA A 158 -4.98 -1.94 -14.81
CA ALA A 158 -4.31 -1.62 -16.06
C ALA A 158 -4.76 -2.60 -17.16
N ASP A 159 -5.40 -2.06 -18.20
CA ASP A 159 -5.90 -2.85 -19.31
C ASP A 159 -4.71 -3.25 -20.18
N ASP A 160 -4.24 -4.49 -20.01
CA ASP A 160 -3.40 -5.14 -20.99
C ASP A 160 -4.19 -5.18 -22.30
N GLY A 161 -3.76 -4.41 -23.29
CA GLY A 161 -4.39 -4.34 -24.60
C GLY A 161 -4.90 -5.71 -25.05
N ALA A 162 -6.22 -5.86 -25.07
CA ALA A 162 -6.88 -7.12 -25.29
C ALA A 162 -6.41 -7.74 -26.61
N ALA A 163 -5.66 -8.84 -26.51
CA ALA A 163 -5.55 -9.79 -27.61
C ALA A 163 -6.97 -10.30 -27.88
N ALA A 164 -7.50 -9.98 -29.07
CA ALA A 164 -8.80 -10.44 -29.52
C ALA A 164 -8.94 -11.97 -29.31
N PRO A 165 -10.10 -12.47 -28.82
CA PRO A 165 -10.28 -13.89 -28.60
C PRO A 165 -10.16 -14.65 -29.92
N ALA A 166 -9.25 -15.63 -29.95
CA ALA A 166 -9.12 -16.57 -31.04
C ALA A 166 -10.45 -17.30 -31.25
N ARG A 167 -11.01 -17.16 -32.45
CA ARG A 167 -12.17 -17.94 -32.90
C ARG A 167 -11.84 -19.44 -32.82
N PRO A 168 -12.73 -20.30 -32.30
CA PRO A 168 -12.54 -21.74 -32.35
C PRO A 168 -12.57 -22.24 -33.80
N ALA A 169 -11.60 -23.07 -34.16
CA ALA A 169 -11.56 -23.77 -35.43
C ALA A 169 -12.72 -24.78 -35.52
N SER A 170 -13.67 -24.55 -36.43
CA SER A 170 -14.67 -25.55 -36.81
C SER A 170 -14.34 -26.14 -38.18
N ALA A 171 -14.54 -27.45 -38.27
CA ALA A 171 -14.16 -28.35 -39.36
C ALA A 171 -14.66 -27.94 -40.76
N ARG A 172 -13.90 -28.40 -41.75
CA ARG A 172 -14.14 -28.34 -43.21
C ARG A 172 -15.36 -29.18 -43.62
N PRO A 173 -16.10 -28.77 -44.66
CA PRO A 173 -16.26 -29.67 -45.81
C PRO A 173 -16.06 -28.98 -47.17
N ALA A 174 -16.18 -29.77 -48.23
CA ALA A 174 -15.52 -29.63 -49.53
C ALA A 174 -16.22 -28.75 -50.60
N SER A 175 -15.38 -28.27 -51.52
CA SER A 175 -15.55 -27.96 -52.96
C SER A 175 -16.81 -27.29 -53.52
N GLY A 176 -16.59 -26.12 -54.15
CA GLY A 176 -17.37 -25.57 -55.26
C GLY A 176 -16.75 -24.26 -55.76
N ALA A 177 -16.31 -24.19 -57.01
CA ALA A 177 -15.64 -23.05 -57.66
C ALA A 177 -16.65 -22.14 -58.44
N PRO A 178 -16.23 -21.11 -59.23
CA PRO A 178 -16.19 -19.69 -58.83
C PRO A 178 -17.09 -18.76 -59.70
N VAL A 179 -17.35 -17.52 -59.23
CA VAL A 179 -17.99 -16.44 -60.02
C VAL A 179 -17.27 -15.08 -59.75
N PRO A 180 -16.97 -14.23 -60.77
CA PRO A 180 -16.10 -13.04 -60.65
C PRO A 180 -16.86 -11.72 -60.34
N PRO A 181 -16.18 -10.56 -60.16
CA PRO A 181 -16.63 -9.47 -59.28
C PRO A 181 -17.45 -8.38 -59.99
N ALA A 182 -18.27 -7.66 -59.22
CA ALA A 182 -18.96 -6.45 -59.66
C ALA A 182 -18.32 -5.20 -59.06
N SER A 183 -17.97 -4.28 -59.96
CA SER A 183 -17.32 -2.98 -59.73
C SER A 183 -18.27 -1.96 -59.08
N ALA A 184 -17.74 -1.12 -58.18
CA ALA A 184 -18.39 0.10 -57.70
C ALA A 184 -17.88 1.34 -58.47
N PRO A 185 -18.75 2.31 -58.85
CA PRO A 185 -18.41 3.50 -59.64
C PRO A 185 -17.90 4.68 -58.76
N PRO A 186 -17.37 5.77 -59.38
CA PRO A 186 -16.46 6.72 -58.72
C PRO A 186 -17.15 7.92 -58.03
N VAL A 187 -16.35 8.57 -57.20
CA VAL A 187 -16.61 9.78 -56.41
C VAL A 187 -16.76 11.02 -57.31
N PRO A 188 -17.72 11.94 -57.07
CA PRO A 188 -17.64 13.31 -57.56
C PRO A 188 -17.06 14.27 -56.52
N ALA A 189 -16.26 15.21 -57.03
CA ALA A 189 -15.59 16.27 -56.30
C ALA A 189 -16.53 17.36 -55.75
N SER A 190 -16.00 18.10 -54.77
CA SER A 190 -16.61 19.22 -54.03
C SER A 190 -17.18 20.35 -54.90
N PRO A 191 -17.97 21.24 -54.26
CA PRO A 191 -17.66 22.66 -54.34
C PRO A 191 -17.40 23.28 -52.97
N ALA A 192 -16.49 24.25 -52.98
CA ALA A 192 -16.06 25.08 -51.87
C ALA A 192 -17.07 26.19 -51.53
N SER A 193 -17.10 26.58 -50.24
CA SER A 193 -17.36 27.92 -49.66
C SER A 193 -17.79 27.69 -48.19
N ALA A 194 -17.35 28.41 -47.15
CA ALA A 194 -16.54 29.61 -47.04
C ALA A 194 -15.83 29.62 -45.67
N SER A 195 -14.72 30.35 -45.66
CA SER A 195 -13.85 30.68 -44.53
C SER A 195 -14.60 31.19 -43.28
N GLY A 196 -14.38 30.51 -42.16
CA GLY A 196 -14.52 31.05 -40.80
C GLY A 196 -13.28 30.68 -40.00
N ALA A 197 -12.39 31.66 -39.79
CA ALA A 197 -11.16 31.50 -39.02
C ALA A 197 -11.47 31.06 -37.57
N PRO A 198 -10.77 30.07 -36.99
CA PRO A 198 -10.77 29.90 -35.54
C PRO A 198 -9.87 30.97 -34.91
N ALA A 199 -10.39 31.60 -33.87
CA ALA A 199 -9.71 32.62 -33.08
C ALA A 199 -8.36 32.10 -32.53
N PRO A 200 -7.35 32.99 -32.35
CA PRO A 200 -6.08 32.60 -31.78
C PRO A 200 -6.29 32.13 -30.34
N VAL A 201 -5.87 30.90 -30.05
CA VAL A 201 -5.75 30.39 -28.68
C VAL A 201 -4.76 31.30 -27.94
N PRO A 202 -5.11 31.85 -26.77
CA PRO A 202 -4.19 32.70 -26.02
C PRO A 202 -2.98 31.85 -25.58
N PRO A 203 -1.75 32.37 -25.70
CA PRO A 203 -0.58 31.65 -25.23
C PRO A 203 -0.70 31.44 -23.71
N MET A 204 -0.51 30.21 -23.25
CA MET A 204 -0.37 29.90 -21.83
C MET A 204 0.70 30.79 -21.21
N PRO A 205 0.51 31.31 -19.98
CA PRO A 205 1.55 32.06 -19.30
C PRO A 205 2.79 31.17 -19.15
N ARG A 206 3.88 31.60 -19.80
CA ARG A 206 5.21 31.00 -19.64
C ARG A 206 5.57 31.06 -18.16
N VAL A 207 5.57 29.92 -17.48
CA VAL A 207 6.20 29.80 -16.17
C VAL A 207 7.70 30.00 -16.41
N PRO A 208 8.34 31.01 -15.80
CA PRO A 208 9.76 31.23 -16.00
C PRO A 208 10.57 30.05 -15.41
N PRO A 209 11.63 29.59 -16.09
CA PRO A 209 12.57 28.66 -15.49
C PRO A 209 13.45 29.45 -14.53
N THR A 210 13.04 29.55 -13.27
CA THR A 210 13.93 29.99 -12.19
C THR A 210 14.22 28.82 -11.26
N LEU A 211 15.05 27.90 -11.75
CA LEU A 211 16.03 27.24 -10.90
C LEU A 211 17.10 28.28 -10.56
N VAL A 212 16.86 29.05 -9.51
CA VAL A 212 17.97 29.67 -8.79
C VAL A 212 18.46 28.62 -7.80
N ALA A 213 19.53 27.93 -8.17
CA ALA A 213 20.36 27.24 -7.19
C ALA A 213 20.80 28.27 -6.14
N PRO A 214 20.66 28.01 -4.83
CA PRO A 214 21.38 28.82 -3.86
C PRO A 214 22.87 28.57 -4.07
N ALA A 215 23.61 29.64 -4.36
CA ALA A 215 25.07 29.65 -4.35
C ALA A 215 25.60 29.14 -2.99
N PRO A 216 26.81 28.53 -2.94
CA PRO A 216 27.30 27.88 -1.74
C PRO A 216 27.49 28.91 -0.64
N ALA A 217 26.75 28.78 0.46
CA ALA A 217 27.08 29.48 1.68
C ALA A 217 28.44 28.94 2.15
N SER A 218 29.43 29.84 2.17
CA SER A 218 30.74 29.66 2.77
C SER A 218 30.66 28.89 4.09
N ALA A 219 31.55 27.90 4.25
CA ALA A 219 31.79 27.25 5.52
C ALA A 219 32.05 28.31 6.61
N ALA A 220 31.24 28.29 7.67
CA ALA A 220 31.40 29.02 8.91
C ALA A 220 30.76 28.18 10.04
N PRO A 221 31.25 28.31 11.28
CA PRO A 221 31.85 27.19 12.01
C PRO A 221 30.84 26.37 12.83
N ALA A 222 31.30 25.19 13.28
CA ALA A 222 30.60 24.30 14.19
C ALA A 222 29.97 25.05 15.39
N PRO A 223 28.72 24.76 15.78
CA PRO A 223 28.20 25.30 17.03
C PRO A 223 28.83 24.54 18.20
N ALA A 224 29.75 25.22 18.88
CA ALA A 224 30.16 24.90 20.24
C ALA A 224 29.14 25.47 21.24
N GLY A 225 28.67 24.64 22.18
CA GLY A 225 27.78 25.00 23.30
C GLY A 225 26.31 25.10 22.89
N GLY A 226 25.40 24.22 23.29
CA GLY A 226 25.01 23.83 24.66
C GLY A 226 23.48 23.97 24.68
N THR A 227 22.73 22.88 24.73
CA THR A 227 22.32 22.24 25.98
C THR A 227 22.48 20.73 25.91
N SER A 228 23.28 20.17 26.80
CA SER A 228 23.14 18.76 27.17
C SER A 228 21.71 18.53 27.66
N PRO A 229 20.97 17.52 27.16
CA PRO A 229 19.70 17.13 27.75
C PRO A 229 19.94 16.61 29.17
N PRO A 230 18.95 16.65 30.08
CA PRO A 230 19.14 16.21 31.46
C PRO A 230 19.60 14.75 31.47
N ALA A 231 20.71 14.51 32.16
CA ALA A 231 21.22 13.17 32.42
C ALA A 231 20.13 12.32 33.11
N GLY A 232 19.85 11.12 32.57
CA GLY A 232 19.26 10.03 33.35
C GLY A 232 17.79 9.63 33.13
N GLY A 233 17.14 10.03 32.03
CA GLY A 233 15.79 9.55 31.70
C GLY A 233 15.73 8.07 31.27
N ALA A 234 14.58 7.40 31.44
CA ALA A 234 14.36 5.99 31.05
C ALA A 234 14.68 5.71 29.57
N SER A 235 14.49 6.70 28.68
CA SER A 235 14.83 6.59 27.26
C SER A 235 16.34 6.49 27.00
N TRP A 236 17.18 7.18 27.80
CA TRP A 236 18.63 7.09 27.71
C TRP A 236 19.14 5.73 28.20
N GLN A 237 18.60 5.23 29.30
CA GLN A 237 18.92 3.88 29.78
C GLN A 237 18.55 2.81 28.75
N ALA A 238 17.45 3.01 28.03
CA ALA A 238 17.07 2.12 26.94
C ALA A 238 18.00 2.22 25.73
N LEU A 239 18.49 3.41 25.38
CA LEU A 239 19.44 3.59 24.28
C LEU A 239 20.72 2.78 24.49
N ASP A 240 21.28 2.77 25.70
CA ASP A 240 22.50 2.02 26.01
C ASP A 240 22.29 0.51 25.81
N VAL A 241 21.16 -0.02 26.29
CA VAL A 241 20.82 -1.45 26.12
C VAL A 241 20.60 -1.77 24.63
N VAL A 242 19.91 -0.90 23.90
CA VAL A 242 19.67 -1.04 22.46
C VAL A 242 20.98 -1.05 21.68
N ASN A 243 21.87 -0.09 21.93
CA ASN A 243 23.14 0.01 21.21
C ASN A 243 24.10 -1.14 21.57
N ALA A 244 24.08 -1.62 22.81
CA ALA A 244 24.79 -2.83 23.18
C ALA A 244 24.26 -4.07 22.43
N ALA A 245 22.94 -4.17 22.22
CA ALA A 245 22.35 -5.25 21.42
C ALA A 245 22.71 -5.14 19.94
N ARG A 246 22.66 -3.93 19.36
CA ARG A 246 23.07 -3.67 17.98
C ARG A 246 24.56 -3.98 17.75
N ALA A 247 25.43 -3.62 18.69
CA ALA A 247 26.85 -3.95 18.63
C ALA A 247 27.10 -5.47 18.61
N ARG A 248 26.37 -6.25 19.43
CA ARG A 248 26.43 -7.73 19.40
C ARG A 248 25.94 -8.30 18.07
N ALA A 249 25.01 -7.62 17.41
CA ALA A 249 24.49 -7.97 16.10
C ALA A 249 25.37 -7.49 14.93
N GLY A 250 26.48 -6.77 15.20
CA GLY A 250 27.34 -6.20 14.17
C GLY A 250 26.79 -4.94 13.49
N ALA A 251 25.74 -4.34 14.04
CA ALA A 251 25.11 -3.12 13.50
C ALA A 251 25.64 -1.85 14.19
N ALA A 252 25.68 -0.75 13.44
CA ALA A 252 26.11 0.55 13.96
C ALA A 252 25.16 1.08 15.04
N ALA A 253 25.68 1.87 15.98
CA ALA A 253 24.86 2.50 17.01
C ALA A 253 23.82 3.47 16.40
N VAL A 254 22.64 3.53 17.00
CA VAL A 254 21.60 4.51 16.70
C VAL A 254 21.70 5.70 17.64
N ALA A 255 21.21 6.86 17.19
CA ALA A 255 21.05 8.05 18.01
C ALA A 255 19.58 8.24 18.42
N LEU A 256 19.33 8.72 19.63
CA LEU A 256 18.00 9.18 20.01
C LEU A 256 17.64 10.46 19.25
N ASP A 257 16.49 10.47 18.56
CA ASP A 257 15.90 11.67 17.99
C ASP A 257 14.77 12.18 18.91
N GLY A 258 14.84 13.45 19.31
CA GLY A 258 13.88 14.03 20.24
C GLY A 258 12.45 14.10 19.71
N ARG A 259 12.26 14.26 18.39
CA ARG A 259 10.94 14.30 17.75
C ARG A 259 10.30 12.92 17.74
N LEU A 260 11.08 11.90 17.39
CA LEU A 260 10.64 10.50 17.46
C LEU A 260 10.34 10.09 18.90
N THR A 261 11.18 10.50 19.86
CA THR A 261 11.00 10.22 21.29
C THR A 261 9.70 10.85 21.80
N ALA A 262 9.44 12.12 21.47
CA ALA A 262 8.19 12.78 21.84
C ALA A 262 6.95 12.08 21.25
N ALA A 263 7.02 11.67 19.98
CA ALA A 263 5.95 10.93 19.33
C ALA A 263 5.70 9.56 20.00
N ALA A 264 6.78 8.82 20.28
CA ALA A 264 6.74 7.51 20.93
C ALA A 264 6.18 7.61 22.35
N GLU A 265 6.59 8.60 23.13
CA GLU A 265 6.05 8.85 24.47
C GLU A 265 4.56 9.22 24.45
N ALA A 266 4.14 10.08 23.51
CA ALA A 266 2.74 10.45 23.35
C ALA A 266 1.89 9.21 23.00
N HIS A 267 2.42 8.32 22.17
CA HIS A 267 1.75 7.08 21.81
C HIS A 267 1.68 6.09 22.98
N ALA A 268 2.79 5.88 23.70
CA ALA A 268 2.83 5.03 24.90
C ALA A 268 1.81 5.52 25.95
N ARG A 269 1.73 6.84 26.19
CA ARG A 269 0.74 7.42 27.11
C ARG A 269 -0.70 7.18 26.66
N ALA A 270 -0.99 7.25 25.35
CA ALA A 270 -2.31 6.96 24.84
C ALA A 270 -2.69 5.49 25.07
N MET A 271 -1.78 4.55 24.78
CA MET A 271 -2.00 3.13 25.06
C MET A 271 -2.21 2.86 26.55
N ALA A 272 -1.40 3.47 27.41
CA ALA A 272 -1.53 3.35 28.86
C ALA A 272 -2.87 3.89 29.38
N ALA A 273 -3.34 5.04 28.85
CA ALA A 273 -4.63 5.61 29.22
C ALA A 273 -5.82 4.72 28.82
N HIS A 274 -5.69 3.98 27.71
CA HIS A 274 -6.74 3.09 27.21
C HIS A 274 -6.61 1.64 27.70
N GLY A 275 -5.46 1.26 28.24
CA GLY A 275 -5.20 -0.11 28.69
C GLY A 275 -5.11 -1.13 27.54
N ALA A 276 -4.69 -0.70 26.34
CA ALA A 276 -4.65 -1.57 25.17
C ALA A 276 -3.49 -1.22 24.23
N LEU A 277 -2.88 -2.24 23.62
CA LEU A 277 -1.94 -2.08 22.52
C LEU A 277 -2.68 -1.74 21.24
N ALA A 278 -2.33 -0.63 20.61
CA ALA A 278 -2.92 -0.21 19.35
C ALA A 278 -1.97 0.67 18.56
N LEU A 279 -1.87 0.46 17.25
CA LEU A 279 -1.12 1.33 16.32
C LEU A 279 -1.74 2.72 16.17
N GLU A 280 -3.02 2.84 16.49
CA GLU A 280 -3.80 4.07 16.41
C GLU A 280 -4.58 4.25 17.70
N SER A 281 -4.63 5.49 18.16
CA SER A 281 -5.47 5.86 19.28
C SER A 281 -6.96 5.86 18.87
N PRO A 282 -7.91 5.78 19.82
CA PRO A 282 -9.36 5.73 19.52
C PRO A 282 -9.88 6.94 18.74
N ASP A 283 -9.18 8.07 18.80
CA ASP A 283 -9.43 9.27 18.00
C ASP A 283 -8.97 9.15 16.54
N GLY A 284 -8.39 8.01 16.14
CA GLY A 284 -7.82 7.76 14.81
C GLY A 284 -6.40 8.28 14.63
N THR A 285 -5.76 8.80 15.69
CA THR A 285 -4.39 9.30 15.60
C THR A 285 -3.38 8.15 15.59
N SER A 286 -2.80 7.88 14.42
CA SER A 286 -1.74 6.88 14.25
C SER A 286 -0.39 7.32 14.78
N LEU A 287 0.49 6.36 15.07
CA LEU A 287 1.90 6.63 15.40
C LEU A 287 2.60 7.46 14.30
N PHE A 288 2.30 7.17 13.03
CA PHE A 288 2.84 7.92 11.90
C PHE A 288 2.38 9.39 11.92
N HIS A 289 1.10 9.65 12.19
CA HIS A 289 0.59 11.02 12.34
C HIS A 289 1.32 11.75 13.48
N ARG A 290 1.59 11.08 14.61
CA ARG A 290 2.36 11.67 15.72
C ARG A 290 3.79 12.04 15.28
N ILE A 291 4.48 11.15 14.56
CA ILE A 291 5.82 11.39 14.02
C ILE A 291 5.83 12.62 13.08
N ALA A 292 4.87 12.68 12.15
CA ALA A 292 4.73 13.78 11.21
C ALA A 292 4.40 15.11 11.92
N ALA A 293 3.51 15.08 12.93
CA ALA A 293 3.14 16.27 13.71
C ALA A 293 4.33 16.84 14.52
N HIS A 294 5.28 16.00 14.92
CA HIS A 294 6.54 16.42 15.53
C HIS A 294 7.62 16.81 14.50
N GLY A 295 7.29 16.87 13.20
CA GLY A 295 8.17 17.36 12.15
C GLY A 295 9.31 16.41 11.77
N TYR A 296 9.19 15.12 12.08
CA TYR A 296 10.15 14.11 11.62
C TYR A 296 9.74 13.57 10.24
N ARG A 297 10.67 13.53 9.30
CA ARG A 297 10.48 12.99 7.94
C ARG A 297 11.27 11.70 7.77
N PRO A 298 10.62 10.52 7.84
CA PRO A 298 11.30 9.25 7.60
C PRO A 298 11.44 8.96 6.10
N LEU A 299 12.41 8.10 5.75
CA LEU A 299 12.34 7.25 4.55
C LEU A 299 11.61 5.96 4.89
N THR A 300 12.02 5.30 5.96
CA THR A 300 11.28 4.15 6.47
C THR A 300 11.21 4.25 7.98
N ILE A 301 10.18 3.61 8.53
CA ILE A 301 10.04 3.39 9.95
C ILE A 301 9.75 1.92 10.21
N ALA A 302 10.19 1.45 11.37
CA ALA A 302 9.68 0.26 12.01
C ALA A 302 9.31 0.60 13.44
N GLU A 303 8.25 -0.03 13.96
CA GLU A 303 7.78 0.19 15.31
C GLU A 303 7.74 -1.08 16.15
N HIS A 304 7.99 -0.91 17.44
CA HIS A 304 7.69 -1.89 18.46
C HIS A 304 6.71 -1.27 19.44
N ILE A 305 5.55 -1.91 19.57
CA ILE A 305 4.50 -1.54 20.52
C ILE A 305 4.27 -2.74 21.42
N VAL A 306 4.59 -2.59 22.70
CA VAL A 306 4.65 -3.72 23.63
C VAL A 306 4.10 -3.31 24.98
N SER A 307 3.40 -4.22 25.65
CA SER A 307 3.01 -4.09 27.06
C SER A 307 3.65 -5.24 27.86
N GLY A 308 4.05 -4.96 29.10
CA GLY A 308 4.55 -5.97 30.05
C GLY A 308 5.99 -5.75 30.52
N PRO A 309 6.99 -5.57 29.61
CA PRO A 309 8.36 -5.32 30.02
C PRO A 309 8.46 -4.13 30.98
N ARG A 310 9.02 -4.34 32.17
CA ARG A 310 9.11 -3.29 33.19
C ARG A 310 10.38 -2.48 33.06
N THR A 311 11.44 -3.09 32.54
CA THR A 311 12.76 -2.49 32.39
C THR A 311 13.16 -2.38 30.91
N PRO A 312 14.08 -1.46 30.56
CA PRO A 312 14.60 -1.39 29.19
C PRO A 312 15.26 -2.70 28.73
N ARG A 313 15.87 -3.45 29.65
CA ARG A 313 16.49 -4.75 29.35
C ARG A 313 15.44 -5.78 28.95
N GLU A 314 14.38 -5.92 29.74
CA GLU A 314 13.26 -6.80 29.41
C GLU A 314 12.61 -6.42 28.06
N PHE A 315 12.51 -5.12 27.76
CA PHE A 315 11.99 -4.65 26.48
C PHE A 315 12.87 -5.10 25.31
N VAL A 316 14.19 -4.90 25.42
CA VAL A 316 15.13 -5.33 24.37
C VAL A 316 15.16 -6.85 24.23
N ASP A 317 15.18 -7.59 25.34
CA ASP A 317 15.14 -9.05 25.33
C ASP A 317 13.86 -9.55 24.62
N TYR A 318 12.69 -8.96 24.94
CA TYR A 318 11.43 -9.24 24.24
C TYR A 318 11.51 -8.97 22.73
N CYS A 319 12.13 -7.86 22.30
CA CYS A 319 12.31 -7.56 20.88
C CYS A 319 13.21 -8.60 20.17
N LEU A 320 14.22 -9.12 20.85
CA LEU A 320 15.21 -10.04 20.26
C LEU A 320 14.70 -11.49 20.14
N GLU A 321 13.70 -11.88 20.93
CA GLU A 321 13.12 -13.23 20.91
C GLU A 321 12.41 -13.59 19.59
N GLY A 322 11.93 -12.59 18.83
CA GLY A 322 11.22 -12.81 17.56
C GLY A 322 12.09 -12.52 16.34
N ALA A 323 12.12 -13.43 15.36
CA ALA A 323 12.83 -13.21 14.11
C ALA A 323 12.35 -11.95 13.36
N GLU A 324 11.05 -11.68 13.37
CA GLU A 324 10.47 -10.46 12.76
C GLU A 324 10.73 -9.20 13.61
N ARG A 325 10.70 -9.33 14.94
CA ARG A 325 10.90 -8.22 15.90
C ARG A 325 12.35 -7.74 15.93
N ARG A 326 13.34 -8.63 15.78
CA ARG A 326 14.76 -8.24 15.85
C ARG A 326 15.27 -7.47 14.63
N GLY A 327 14.50 -7.36 13.55
CA GLY A 327 14.93 -6.72 12.29
C GLY A 327 15.65 -5.37 12.49
N PRO A 328 15.06 -4.40 13.21
CA PRO A 328 15.70 -3.11 13.47
C PRO A 328 16.98 -3.16 14.29
N PHE A 329 17.33 -4.29 14.94
CA PHE A 329 18.62 -4.44 15.63
C PHE A 329 19.75 -4.87 14.69
N HIS A 330 19.41 -5.41 13.52
CA HIS A 330 20.36 -5.86 12.50
C HIS A 330 20.45 -4.89 11.33
N ASP A 331 19.43 -4.04 11.13
CA ASP A 331 19.39 -3.11 10.00
C ASP A 331 20.44 -1.99 10.16
N PRO A 332 21.47 -1.93 9.28
CA PRO A 332 22.50 -0.89 9.32
C PRO A 332 21.99 0.47 8.83
N ALA A 333 20.87 0.51 8.12
CA ALA A 333 20.31 1.74 7.59
C ALA A 333 19.49 2.51 8.64
N VAL A 334 18.99 1.82 9.68
CA VAL A 334 18.37 2.45 10.85
C VAL A 334 19.44 3.21 11.63
N VAL A 335 19.27 4.53 11.74
CA VAL A 335 20.22 5.42 12.43
C VAL A 335 19.58 6.25 13.54
N HIS A 336 18.25 6.40 13.54
CA HIS A 336 17.53 7.10 14.61
C HIS A 336 16.60 6.17 15.38
N LEU A 337 16.50 6.42 16.67
CA LEU A 337 15.57 5.79 17.60
C LEU A 337 14.72 6.87 18.28
N GLY A 338 13.42 6.65 18.41
CA GLY A 338 12.61 7.28 19.43
C GLY A 338 12.04 6.22 20.35
N ILE A 339 12.10 6.42 21.66
CA ILE A 339 11.56 5.44 22.61
C ILE A 339 10.79 6.13 23.73
N GLY A 340 9.57 5.67 23.94
CA GLY A 340 8.65 6.13 24.95
C GLY A 340 8.18 5.00 25.86
N ARG A 341 7.96 5.34 27.13
CA ARG A 341 7.44 4.44 28.17
C ARG A 341 6.32 5.15 28.93
N ALA A 342 5.23 4.45 29.20
CA ALA A 342 4.15 4.94 30.06
C ALA A 342 3.57 3.81 30.91
N GLU A 343 3.06 4.14 32.09
CA GLU A 343 2.42 3.18 33.00
C GLU A 343 0.90 3.38 32.98
N GLY A 344 0.15 2.28 32.92
CA GLY A 344 -1.30 2.27 32.96
C GLY A 344 -1.79 2.74 34.33
N PRO A 345 -2.69 3.75 34.39
CA PRO A 345 -3.07 4.39 35.66
C PRO A 345 -3.87 3.47 36.59
N THR A 346 -4.52 2.45 36.04
CA THR A 346 -5.40 1.52 36.77
C THR A 346 -4.81 0.13 36.94
N THR A 347 -4.08 -0.37 35.95
CA THR A 347 -3.54 -1.74 35.95
C THR A 347 -2.07 -1.81 36.38
N GLY A 348 -1.34 -0.70 36.32
CA GLY A 348 0.12 -0.69 36.52
C GLY A 348 0.91 -1.35 35.38
N ASP A 349 0.25 -1.68 34.26
CA ASP A 349 0.92 -2.24 33.09
C ASP A 349 1.85 -1.21 32.45
N VAL A 350 3.02 -1.65 31.98
CA VAL A 350 4.00 -0.78 31.33
C VAL A 350 3.88 -0.91 29.83
N TYR A 351 3.64 0.21 29.15
CA TYR A 351 3.53 0.31 27.70
C TYR A 351 4.80 0.96 27.12
N TRP A 352 5.37 0.30 26.14
CA TRP A 352 6.53 0.77 25.38
C TRP A 352 6.15 1.07 23.94
N THR A 353 6.75 2.14 23.41
CA THR A 353 6.77 2.43 21.98
C THR A 353 8.20 2.71 21.58
N ALA A 354 8.76 1.93 20.67
CA ALA A 354 10.02 2.25 20.02
C ALA A 354 9.81 2.45 18.52
N VAL A 355 10.35 3.55 18.00
CA VAL A 355 10.32 3.92 16.58
C VAL A 355 11.75 3.92 16.08
N TRP A 356 12.01 3.06 15.11
CA TRP A 356 13.30 2.91 14.43
C TRP A 356 13.18 3.57 13.08
N ALA A 357 14.08 4.48 12.74
CA ALA A 357 13.92 5.26 11.53
C ALA A 357 15.20 5.38 10.69
N ARG A 358 15.01 5.26 9.38
CA ARG A 358 15.89 5.80 8.35
C ARG A 358 15.42 7.24 8.09
N PRO A 359 16.19 8.30 8.40
CA PRO A 359 15.76 9.68 8.14
C PRO A 359 15.76 9.98 6.64
N PHE A 360 14.92 10.92 6.22
CA PHE A 360 14.95 11.45 4.87
C PHE A 360 16.28 12.16 4.55
N THR A 361 16.95 11.66 3.52
CA THR A 361 18.08 12.30 2.85
C THR A 361 17.97 12.03 1.35
N PRO A 362 18.39 12.96 0.48
CA PRO A 362 18.40 12.72 -0.97
C PRO A 362 19.16 11.45 -1.36
N ASP A 363 20.34 11.23 -0.78
CA ASP A 363 21.13 10.01 -1.04
C ASP A 363 20.45 8.75 -0.50
N GLY A 364 19.74 8.85 0.63
CA GLY A 364 18.98 7.76 1.20
C GLY A 364 17.82 7.34 0.29
N LEU A 365 17.14 8.31 -0.32
CA LEU A 365 16.07 8.04 -1.30
C LEU A 365 16.61 7.34 -2.54
N LEU A 366 17.77 7.78 -3.07
CA LEU A 366 18.43 7.13 -4.20
C LEU A 366 18.86 5.69 -3.89
N ARG A 367 19.39 5.44 -2.68
CA ARG A 367 19.72 4.09 -2.23
C ARG A 367 18.47 3.21 -2.11
N LEU A 368 17.39 3.74 -1.55
CA LEU A 368 16.11 3.02 -1.42
C LEU A 368 15.54 2.63 -2.79
N ALA A 369 15.55 3.55 -3.76
CA ALA A 369 15.16 3.27 -5.13
C ALA A 369 16.06 2.19 -5.76
N SER A 370 17.37 2.24 -5.51
CA SER A 370 18.33 1.24 -6.00
C SER A 370 18.11 -0.15 -5.38
N GLU A 371 17.76 -0.23 -4.09
CA GLU A 371 17.39 -1.47 -3.39
C GLU A 371 16.17 -2.12 -4.06
N VAL A 372 15.12 -1.34 -4.35
CA VAL A 372 13.92 -1.83 -5.07
C VAL A 372 14.26 -2.33 -6.48
N ILE A 373 15.10 -1.59 -7.23
CA ILE A 373 15.52 -1.98 -8.58
C ILE A 373 16.32 -3.29 -8.54
N ALA A 374 17.24 -3.44 -7.58
CA ALA A 374 18.04 -4.65 -7.41
C ALA A 374 17.16 -5.87 -7.13
N LEU A 375 16.19 -5.74 -6.21
CA LEU A 375 15.23 -6.79 -5.89
C LEU A 375 14.34 -7.14 -7.10
N THR A 376 13.85 -6.14 -7.81
CA THR A 376 13.07 -6.34 -9.07
C THR A 376 13.90 -7.09 -10.12
N ASN A 377 15.18 -6.75 -10.27
CA ASN A 377 16.08 -7.43 -11.19
C ASN A 377 16.43 -8.85 -10.75
N ALA A 378 16.42 -9.15 -9.45
CA ALA A 378 16.56 -10.53 -8.96
C ALA A 378 15.37 -11.41 -9.40
N GLU A 379 14.15 -10.89 -9.32
CA GLU A 379 12.95 -11.58 -9.81
C GLU A 379 13.00 -11.82 -11.33
N ARG A 380 13.45 -10.82 -12.09
CA ARG A 380 13.66 -10.95 -13.53
C ARG A 380 14.74 -11.97 -13.87
N ALA A 381 15.85 -11.99 -13.13
CA ALA A 381 16.90 -12.97 -13.31
C ALA A 381 16.41 -14.41 -13.03
N ALA A 382 15.58 -14.60 -11.99
CA ALA A 382 14.93 -15.89 -11.71
C ALA A 382 14.02 -16.33 -12.87
N ALA A 383 13.37 -15.38 -13.55
CA ALA A 383 12.59 -15.61 -14.76
C ALA A 383 13.42 -15.65 -16.07
N ARG A 384 14.76 -15.60 -15.98
CA ARG A 384 15.71 -15.59 -17.13
C ARG A 384 15.52 -14.39 -18.08
N LEU A 385 15.13 -13.24 -17.55
CA LEU A 385 14.99 -11.98 -18.28
C LEU A 385 16.20 -11.08 -18.07
N ALA A 386 16.44 -10.18 -19.04
CA ALA A 386 17.46 -9.15 -18.91
C ALA A 386 17.13 -8.18 -17.77
N PRO A 387 18.13 -7.69 -17.01
CA PRO A 387 17.91 -6.70 -15.97
C PRO A 387 17.45 -5.37 -16.57
N LEU A 388 16.58 -4.67 -15.84
CA LEU A 388 16.14 -3.31 -16.16
C LEU A 388 17.25 -2.33 -15.79
N ALA A 389 17.54 -1.40 -16.69
CA ALA A 389 18.45 -0.29 -16.47
C ALA A 389 17.74 0.88 -15.76
N PRO A 390 18.32 1.49 -14.71
CA PRO A 390 17.75 2.67 -14.09
C PRO A 390 17.71 3.85 -15.07
N ASP A 391 16.57 4.51 -15.20
CA ASP A 391 16.42 5.76 -15.97
C ASP A 391 16.04 6.93 -15.04
N PRO A 392 16.91 7.94 -14.90
CA PRO A 392 16.65 9.11 -14.06
C PRO A 392 15.34 9.85 -14.39
N ARG A 393 14.89 9.81 -15.65
CA ARG A 393 13.65 10.47 -16.10
C ARG A 393 12.41 9.71 -15.62
N LEU A 394 12.46 8.38 -15.70
CA LEU A 394 11.41 7.53 -15.13
C LEU A 394 11.39 7.65 -13.60
N THR A 395 12.56 7.74 -12.95
CA THR A 395 12.67 7.97 -11.51
C THR A 395 12.05 9.30 -11.11
N ALA A 396 12.30 10.38 -11.87
CA ALA A 396 11.68 11.67 -11.62
C ALA A 396 10.15 11.62 -11.75
N ALA A 397 9.63 10.93 -12.77
CA ALA A 397 8.18 10.73 -12.94
C ALA A 397 7.56 9.92 -11.80
N ALA A 398 8.21 8.82 -11.39
CA ALA A 398 7.77 7.96 -10.30
C ALA A 398 7.78 8.70 -8.95
N GLN A 399 8.85 9.46 -8.67
CA GLN A 399 8.97 10.23 -7.43
C GLN A 399 7.91 11.33 -7.35
N ALA A 400 7.71 12.09 -8.44
CA ALA A 400 6.69 13.11 -8.49
C ALA A 400 5.29 12.54 -8.22
N HIS A 401 4.97 11.35 -8.73
CA HIS A 401 3.70 10.70 -8.48
C HIS A 401 3.54 10.23 -7.03
N SER A 402 4.59 9.66 -6.42
CA SER A 402 4.58 9.29 -5.00
C SER A 402 4.40 10.52 -4.09
N ASP A 403 5.11 11.60 -4.37
CA ASP A 403 4.99 12.87 -3.64
C ASP A 403 3.58 13.45 -3.77
N ASP A 404 2.99 13.33 -4.94
CA ASP A 404 1.65 13.83 -5.25
C ASP A 404 0.54 13.03 -4.53
N MET A 405 0.63 11.69 -4.56
CA MET A 405 -0.26 10.80 -3.80
C MET A 405 -0.24 11.12 -2.30
N VAL A 406 0.95 11.40 -1.75
CA VAL A 406 1.09 11.84 -0.35
C VAL A 406 0.49 13.24 -0.14
N ALA A 407 0.82 14.21 -1.00
CA ALA A 407 0.44 15.60 -0.82
C ALA A 407 -1.08 15.82 -0.90
N ARG A 408 -1.76 15.01 -1.71
CA ARG A 408 -3.20 15.14 -1.98
C ARG A 408 -4.03 13.98 -1.44
N ASP A 409 -3.42 13.09 -0.65
CA ASP A 409 -4.06 11.95 0.03
C ASP A 409 -4.94 11.10 -0.90
N PHE A 410 -4.40 10.76 -2.08
CA PHE A 410 -5.04 9.87 -3.05
C PHE A 410 -4.14 8.68 -3.38
N TYR A 411 -4.75 7.63 -3.92
CA TYR A 411 -4.04 6.44 -4.40
C TYR A 411 -4.70 5.97 -5.70
N SER A 412 -4.03 6.23 -6.82
CA SER A 412 -4.45 5.86 -8.16
C SER A 412 -3.28 5.99 -9.14
N HIS A 413 -3.29 5.20 -10.20
CA HIS A 413 -2.41 5.39 -11.36
C HIS A 413 -2.65 6.73 -12.07
N THR A 414 -3.89 7.21 -12.02
CA THR A 414 -4.34 8.45 -12.65
C THR A 414 -4.27 9.60 -11.65
N GLY A 415 -3.55 10.67 -12.00
CA GLY A 415 -3.54 11.88 -11.19
C GLY A 415 -4.93 12.54 -11.18
N PRO A 416 -5.30 13.34 -10.16
CA PRO A 416 -6.57 14.08 -10.11
C PRO A 416 -6.87 14.97 -11.33
N GLU A 417 -5.84 15.41 -12.05
CA GLU A 417 -5.95 16.15 -13.32
C GLU A 417 -6.19 15.23 -14.54
N GLY A 418 -6.28 13.92 -14.35
CA GLY A 418 -6.41 12.91 -15.40
C GLY A 418 -5.09 12.45 -16.02
N HIS A 419 -3.95 12.92 -15.53
CA HIS A 419 -2.64 12.55 -16.07
C HIS A 419 -2.31 11.08 -15.85
N GLN A 420 -1.95 10.40 -16.93
CA GLN A 420 -1.59 8.98 -16.94
C GLN A 420 -0.08 8.79 -16.76
N PRO A 421 0.39 7.57 -16.44
CA PRO A 421 1.82 7.31 -16.23
C PRO A 421 2.71 7.73 -17.41
N TRP A 422 2.26 7.54 -18.66
CA TRP A 422 2.99 7.96 -19.85
C TRP A 422 3.04 9.48 -20.04
N ASP A 423 2.02 10.22 -19.59
CA ASP A 423 2.05 11.68 -19.63
C ASP A 423 3.09 12.21 -18.64
N ARG A 424 3.15 11.64 -17.44
CA ARG A 424 4.16 11.96 -16.43
C ARG A 424 5.58 11.62 -16.91
N ALA A 425 5.77 10.44 -17.49
CA ALA A 425 7.06 10.03 -18.06
C ALA A 425 7.52 10.97 -19.19
N ARG A 426 6.61 11.35 -20.10
CA ARG A 426 6.89 12.31 -21.18
C ARG A 426 7.20 13.70 -20.65
N ALA A 427 6.46 14.18 -19.65
CA ALA A 427 6.72 15.46 -19.00
C ALA A 427 8.09 15.50 -18.31
N ALA A 428 8.55 14.36 -17.78
CA ALA A 428 9.90 14.18 -17.26
C ALA A 428 10.99 14.00 -18.34
N GLY A 429 10.62 14.05 -19.63
CA GLY A 429 11.56 13.95 -20.76
C GLY A 429 11.94 12.53 -21.16
N ALA A 430 11.22 11.51 -20.69
CA ALA A 430 11.42 10.13 -21.12
C ALA A 430 10.89 9.91 -22.54
N THR A 431 11.62 9.15 -23.36
CA THR A 431 11.32 8.93 -24.78
C THR A 431 11.00 7.46 -25.11
N HIS A 432 10.57 6.69 -24.11
CA HIS A 432 10.22 5.28 -24.25
C HIS A 432 8.92 5.11 -25.05
N ARG A 433 8.85 4.06 -25.87
CA ARG A 433 7.68 3.73 -26.73
C ARG A 433 6.54 3.08 -25.94
N GLY A 434 6.88 2.39 -24.86
CA GLY A 434 5.92 1.79 -23.94
C GLY A 434 6.24 2.19 -22.51
N ILE A 435 5.20 2.50 -21.74
CA ILE A 435 5.28 2.82 -20.32
C ILE A 435 4.37 1.88 -19.55
N GLY A 436 4.87 1.30 -18.47
CA GLY A 436 4.07 0.56 -17.48
C GLY A 436 4.28 1.15 -16.10
N GLU A 437 3.34 0.91 -15.19
CA GLU A 437 3.44 1.38 -13.80
C GLU A 437 2.91 0.34 -12.82
N ASN A 438 3.62 0.20 -11.70
CA ASN A 438 3.10 -0.41 -10.48
C ASN A 438 3.10 0.65 -9.37
N ILE A 439 2.02 0.69 -8.58
CA ILE A 439 1.95 1.49 -7.35
C ILE A 439 1.72 0.59 -6.13
N ALA A 440 2.13 1.07 -4.96
CA ALA A 440 1.88 0.40 -3.69
C ALA A 440 1.75 1.44 -2.57
N CYS A 441 1.04 1.12 -1.51
CA CYS A 441 1.05 1.94 -0.31
C CYS A 441 0.99 1.06 0.96
N GLY A 442 1.57 1.54 2.05
CA GLY A 442 1.60 0.86 3.35
C GLY A 442 2.79 -0.09 3.57
N GLN A 443 3.49 -0.53 2.52
CA GLN A 443 4.71 -1.33 2.68
C GLN A 443 5.87 -0.49 3.21
N ARG A 444 6.64 -1.06 4.12
CA ARG A 444 7.62 -0.33 4.94
C ARG A 444 9.06 -0.55 4.51
N SER A 445 9.30 -1.48 3.58
CA SER A 445 10.63 -1.77 3.05
C SER A 445 10.62 -2.12 1.55
N PRO A 446 11.78 -2.00 0.87
CA PRO A 446 11.95 -2.49 -0.51
C PRO A 446 11.57 -3.96 -0.71
N GLU A 447 11.88 -4.83 0.25
CA GLU A 447 11.57 -6.26 0.19
C GLU A 447 10.05 -6.49 0.28
N GLU A 448 9.39 -5.76 1.18
CA GLU A 448 7.94 -5.86 1.37
C GLU A 448 7.20 -5.39 0.12
N VAL A 449 7.61 -4.27 -0.49
CA VAL A 449 6.95 -3.74 -1.69
C VAL A 449 7.19 -4.60 -2.93
N VAL A 450 8.42 -5.09 -3.16
CA VAL A 450 8.70 -5.96 -4.31
C VAL A 450 7.98 -7.30 -4.17
N ARG A 451 7.96 -7.88 -2.95
CA ARG A 451 7.16 -9.08 -2.68
C ARG A 451 5.67 -8.82 -2.89
N GLY A 452 5.16 -7.67 -2.44
CA GLY A 452 3.79 -7.22 -2.69
C GLY A 452 3.47 -7.15 -4.18
N TRP A 453 4.34 -6.56 -4.99
CA TRP A 453 4.16 -6.54 -6.45
C TRP A 453 4.24 -7.94 -7.08
N MET A 454 5.16 -8.80 -6.65
CA MET A 454 5.29 -10.15 -7.20
C MET A 454 4.11 -11.07 -6.84
N ASN A 455 3.45 -10.82 -5.72
CA ASN A 455 2.23 -11.53 -5.33
C ASN A 455 0.98 -11.02 -6.08
N SER A 456 1.05 -9.84 -6.70
CA SER A 456 -0.04 -9.29 -7.53
C SER A 456 0.16 -9.68 -9.00
N PRO A 457 -0.76 -10.44 -9.63
CA PRO A 457 -0.60 -10.88 -11.02
C PRO A 457 -0.36 -9.73 -12.01
N GLY A 458 -1.08 -8.62 -11.88
CA GLY A 458 -0.92 -7.45 -12.75
C GLY A 458 0.43 -6.76 -12.56
N HIS A 459 0.86 -6.54 -11.31
CA HIS A 459 2.15 -5.91 -11.04
C HIS A 459 3.33 -6.82 -11.43
N ARG A 460 3.20 -8.13 -11.17
CA ARG A 460 4.15 -9.15 -11.61
C ARG A 460 4.26 -9.20 -13.13
N ALA A 461 3.14 -9.10 -13.86
CA ALA A 461 3.15 -9.08 -15.32
C ALA A 461 3.98 -7.90 -15.86
N ASN A 462 3.87 -6.71 -15.24
CA ASN A 462 4.74 -5.58 -15.56
C ASN A 462 6.22 -5.88 -15.25
N ILE A 463 6.55 -6.36 -14.04
CA ILE A 463 7.93 -6.68 -13.63
C ILE A 463 8.58 -7.68 -14.59
N LEU A 464 7.83 -8.70 -15.02
CA LEU A 464 8.31 -9.79 -15.86
C LEU A 464 8.07 -9.55 -17.37
N LYS A 465 7.63 -8.36 -17.77
CA LYS A 465 7.43 -8.05 -19.19
C LYS A 465 8.79 -7.98 -19.90
N PRO A 466 9.05 -8.81 -20.94
CA PRO A 466 10.35 -8.84 -21.61
C PRO A 466 10.71 -7.54 -22.33
N ASP A 467 9.70 -6.84 -22.87
CA ASP A 467 9.90 -5.61 -23.65
C ASP A 467 10.34 -4.41 -22.80
N PHE A 468 10.11 -4.45 -21.48
CA PHE A 468 10.64 -3.43 -20.59
C PHE A 468 12.13 -3.63 -20.38
N THR A 469 12.86 -2.54 -20.55
CA THR A 469 14.33 -2.46 -20.49
C THR A 469 14.81 -1.42 -19.49
N HIS A 470 13.95 -0.46 -19.13
CA HIS A 470 14.28 0.62 -18.20
C HIS A 470 13.29 0.68 -17.04
N ILE A 471 13.74 1.22 -15.91
CA ILE A 471 12.96 1.35 -14.68
C ILE A 471 13.28 2.67 -13.97
N GLY A 472 12.27 3.27 -13.36
CA GLY A 472 12.41 4.31 -12.35
C GLY A 472 11.56 3.98 -11.12
N VAL A 473 12.03 4.37 -9.93
CA VAL A 473 11.34 4.12 -8.66
C VAL A 473 11.19 5.41 -7.87
N GLY A 474 9.98 5.65 -7.38
CA GLY A 474 9.62 6.74 -6.48
C GLY A 474 9.17 6.20 -5.14
N HIS A 475 9.43 6.98 -4.09
CA HIS A 475 9.00 6.66 -2.74
C HIS A 475 8.72 7.93 -1.94
N ALA A 476 7.56 7.97 -1.28
CA ALA A 476 7.21 9.06 -0.37
C ALA A 476 6.56 8.50 0.90
N THR A 477 6.87 9.12 2.04
CA THR A 477 6.17 8.84 3.29
C THR A 477 5.22 9.97 3.63
N GLY A 478 4.00 9.65 4.04
CA GLY A 478 3.00 10.64 4.41
C GLY A 478 1.59 10.06 4.49
N SER A 479 0.64 10.93 4.85
CA SER A 479 -0.80 10.65 4.87
C SER A 479 -1.26 9.50 5.81
N ARG A 480 -2.50 9.02 5.64
CA ARG A 480 -3.06 7.89 6.41
C ARG A 480 -2.48 6.53 6.01
N ALA A 481 -2.03 6.36 4.76
CA ALA A 481 -1.45 5.10 4.28
C ALA A 481 0.01 4.91 4.72
N GLY A 482 0.68 5.99 5.16
CA GLY A 482 2.02 5.96 5.76
C GLY A 482 3.16 6.01 4.73
N THR A 483 3.11 5.16 3.70
CA THR A 483 4.12 5.07 2.63
C THR A 483 3.46 4.88 1.28
N TYR A 484 4.10 5.42 0.24
CA TYR A 484 3.69 5.28 -1.16
C TYR A 484 4.92 4.93 -1.99
N TRP A 485 4.74 3.99 -2.91
CA TRP A 485 5.75 3.50 -3.82
C TRP A 485 5.23 3.58 -5.24
N THR A 486 6.10 3.93 -6.18
CA THR A 486 5.79 3.91 -7.61
C THR A 486 6.97 3.31 -8.36
N GLN A 487 6.69 2.38 -9.25
CA GLN A 487 7.66 1.77 -10.16
C GLN A 487 7.19 2.01 -11.59
N VAL A 488 7.96 2.76 -12.36
CA VAL A 488 7.64 3.08 -13.75
C VAL A 488 8.63 2.37 -14.67
N PHE A 489 8.10 1.68 -15.69
CA PHE A 489 8.88 0.92 -16.65
C PHE A 489 8.92 1.60 -18.02
N GLY A 490 10.01 1.39 -18.76
CA GLY A 490 10.19 1.89 -20.13
C GLY A 490 10.58 0.78 -21.10
N ALA A 491 9.91 0.76 -22.27
CA ALA A 491 10.28 -0.04 -23.44
C ALA A 491 10.87 0.88 -24.53
N VAL A 492 11.95 0.44 -25.18
CA VAL A 492 12.69 1.24 -26.19
C VAL A 492 12.10 1.11 -27.59
#